data_AF-A0A5D2IN49-F1
#
_entry.id   AF-A0A5D2IN49-F1
#
_cell.length_a   1.000
_cell.length_b   1.000
_cell.length_c   1.000
_cell.angle_alpha   90.00
_cell.angle_beta   90.00
_cell.angle_gamma   90.00
#
_symmetry.space_group_name_H-M   'P 1'
#
loop_
_entity.id
_entity.type
_entity.pdbx_description
1 polymer ?
#
loop_
_entity_poly.entity_id
_entity_poly.type
_entity_poly.pdbx_seq_one_letter_code
_entity_poly.pdbx_strand_id
1 'polypeptide(L)'
;MATSFLASLFFTFWALLISPAISLTCSSQKFTKNQVYSNCLDLPSLASYLHFTYDPSNTTLSVAFISTPSKPGGWISWAINPNATGMAGSQALVAYKNSTTGVAVVHTFDISSYSSIVPKDLSFEVPDKTAETRSDGSLAIFATIKVPANLAAKGTINQVWQVGPGVGEGGMLERHDFAAANLHSKGTLDLKNGQSSTNSGGDTTVKKKNIHGILNTVSWGILFPLGAMIARYIRSFESADPAWFYLHVFCQISAYAIGVAGWGTGLKLGSESSGITYSGHRYIGIALFVLATVQIFALFLRPKKDHKLRFYWNIYHHSFGYAILVLGIINVFKGFNILKPEHKWKSAYMIVIIAMGGISLLLEAITWIVVLKRKSRKSTKPYDGYNNAQSNQQPLAM
;
A
#
# COMPACT_ATOMS: atom_id res chain seq x y z
N MET A 1 -16.07 15.16 49.60
CA MET A 1 -15.93 14.87 48.15
C MET A 1 -14.50 15.10 47.62
N ALA A 2 -13.77 16.14 48.06
CA ALA A 2 -12.41 16.40 47.58
C ALA A 2 -11.33 15.40 48.08
N THR A 3 -11.49 14.84 49.29
CA THR A 3 -10.52 13.91 49.90
C THR A 3 -10.50 12.52 49.26
N SER A 4 -11.65 12.02 48.79
CA SER A 4 -11.76 10.74 48.09
C SER A 4 -11.18 10.77 46.67
N PHE A 5 -11.14 11.94 46.04
CA PHE A 5 -10.57 12.13 44.69
C PHE A 5 -9.04 12.07 44.70
N LEU A 6 -8.40 12.65 45.73
CA LEU A 6 -6.94 12.63 45.92
C LEU A 6 -6.42 11.20 46.22
N ALA A 7 -7.16 10.42 47.01
CA ALA A 7 -6.81 9.02 47.29
C ALA A 7 -6.90 8.12 46.03
N SER A 8 -7.87 8.39 45.15
CA SER A 8 -8.03 7.65 43.89
C SER A 8 -6.95 8.01 42.85
N LEU A 9 -6.49 9.26 42.83
CA LEU A 9 -5.33 9.67 42.03
C LEU A 9 -4.01 9.05 42.53
N PHE A 10 -3.86 8.87 43.85
CA PHE A 10 -2.64 8.27 44.42
C PHE A 10 -2.51 6.77 44.10
N PHE A 11 -3.64 6.04 44.11
CA PHE A 11 -3.67 4.61 43.71
C PHE A 11 -3.46 4.39 42.20
N THR A 12 -3.95 5.29 41.35
CA THR A 12 -3.71 5.21 39.89
C THR A 12 -2.26 5.56 39.52
N PHE A 13 -1.59 6.41 40.31
CA PHE A 13 -0.16 6.71 40.13
C PHE A 13 0.74 5.52 40.53
N TRP A 14 0.36 4.74 41.55
CA TRP A 14 1.08 3.51 41.92
C TRP A 14 0.88 2.35 40.93
N ALA A 15 -0.29 2.24 40.31
CA ALA A 15 -0.54 1.25 39.25
C ALA A 15 0.27 1.52 37.97
N LEU A 16 0.72 2.76 37.74
CA LEU A 16 1.60 3.15 36.62
C LEU A 16 3.09 2.87 36.88
N LEU A 17 3.47 2.53 38.12
CA LEU A 17 4.86 2.18 38.48
C LEU A 17 5.16 0.68 38.37
N ILE A 18 4.15 -0.16 38.14
CA ILE A 18 4.36 -1.57 37.79
C ILE A 18 4.73 -1.61 36.31
N SER A 19 6.01 -1.39 36.01
CA SER A 19 6.55 -1.81 34.71
C SER A 19 6.41 -3.33 34.66
N PRO A 20 5.60 -3.92 33.76
CA PRO A 20 5.78 -5.33 33.47
C PRO A 20 7.21 -5.45 32.96
N ALA A 21 8.10 -6.07 33.73
CA ALA A 21 9.29 -6.65 33.14
C ALA A 21 8.75 -7.65 32.11
N ILE A 22 8.74 -7.25 30.83
CA ILE A 22 8.32 -8.11 29.74
C ILE A 22 9.36 -9.21 29.70
N SER A 23 9.09 -10.31 30.40
CA SER A 23 9.86 -11.53 30.27
C SER A 23 9.73 -11.98 28.83
N LEU A 24 10.83 -11.98 28.08
CA LEU A 24 10.85 -12.48 26.71
C LEU A 24 10.38 -13.93 26.73
N THR A 25 9.44 -14.26 25.83
CA THR A 25 8.89 -15.62 25.74
C THR A 25 9.98 -16.60 25.33
N CYS A 26 10.89 -16.16 24.47
CA CYS A 26 12.05 -16.92 24.04
C CYS A 26 12.92 -17.39 25.23
N SER A 27 13.05 -16.61 26.32
CA SER A 27 13.87 -16.99 27.49
C SER A 27 13.35 -18.23 28.23
N SER A 28 12.08 -18.59 28.02
CA SER A 28 11.47 -19.81 28.57
C SER A 28 11.75 -21.06 27.73
N GLN A 29 12.25 -20.89 26.50
CA GLN A 29 12.52 -21.99 25.58
C GLN A 29 13.74 -22.78 26.04
N LYS A 30 13.56 -24.09 26.22
CA LYS A 30 14.66 -25.02 26.57
C LYS A 30 15.08 -25.85 25.36
N PHE A 31 16.34 -26.26 25.33
CA PHE A 31 16.91 -27.09 24.27
C PHE A 31 17.39 -28.43 24.83
N THR A 32 17.28 -29.49 24.04
CA THR A 32 17.60 -30.87 24.47
C THR A 32 19.06 -31.04 24.90
N LYS A 33 19.97 -30.27 24.30
CA LYS A 33 21.42 -30.33 24.56
C LYS A 33 21.95 -29.27 25.54
N ASN A 34 21.08 -28.58 26.28
CA ASN A 34 21.45 -27.48 27.19
C ASN A 34 22.38 -26.42 26.54
N GLN A 35 22.17 -26.16 25.24
CA GLN A 35 22.92 -25.13 24.53
C GLN A 35 22.58 -23.76 25.09
N VAL A 36 23.60 -22.93 25.27
CA VAL A 36 23.47 -21.58 25.83
C VAL A 36 23.74 -20.56 24.73
N TYR A 37 22.84 -19.60 24.60
CA TYR A 37 22.97 -18.49 23.66
C TYR A 37 23.03 -17.16 24.43
N SER A 38 23.85 -16.22 23.96
CA SER A 38 24.01 -14.92 24.63
C SER A 38 22.81 -14.00 24.42
N ASN A 39 22.08 -14.20 23.32
CA ASN A 39 20.95 -13.37 22.94
C ASN A 39 19.72 -14.21 22.61
N CYS A 40 18.56 -13.59 22.78
CA CYS A 40 17.25 -14.20 22.62
C CYS A 40 16.25 -13.15 22.14
N LEU A 41 15.42 -13.51 21.16
CA LEU A 41 14.49 -12.62 20.49
C LEU A 41 13.13 -13.27 20.27
N ASP A 42 12.07 -12.58 20.70
CA ASP A 42 10.70 -12.82 20.25
C ASP A 42 10.52 -12.15 18.88
N LEU A 43 10.36 -12.95 17.82
CA LEU A 43 10.14 -12.40 16.48
C LEU A 43 8.68 -11.93 16.35
N PRO A 44 8.41 -10.80 15.68
CA PRO A 44 7.11 -10.12 15.71
C PRO A 44 5.98 -10.86 14.98
N SER A 45 6.25 -12.00 14.34
CA SER A 45 5.29 -12.71 13.50
C SER A 45 5.55 -14.21 13.53
N LEU A 46 4.48 -14.99 13.33
CA LEU A 46 4.48 -16.47 13.27
C LEU A 46 4.88 -17.17 14.58
N ALA A 47 4.76 -16.48 15.73
CA ALA A 47 5.13 -17.02 17.04
C ALA A 47 6.51 -17.71 17.00
N SER A 48 7.46 -17.02 16.38
CA SER A 48 8.81 -17.53 16.14
C SER A 48 9.80 -16.92 17.13
N TYR A 49 10.81 -17.69 17.51
CA TYR A 49 11.81 -17.29 18.48
C TYR A 49 13.20 -17.53 17.92
N LEU A 50 14.12 -16.61 18.16
CA LEU A 50 15.50 -16.73 17.74
C LEU A 50 16.43 -16.57 18.94
N HIS A 51 17.25 -17.58 19.18
CA HIS A 51 18.38 -17.51 20.09
C HIS A 51 19.66 -17.46 19.26
N PHE A 52 20.62 -16.65 19.67
CA PHE A 52 21.87 -16.58 18.95
C PHE A 52 23.05 -16.10 19.78
N THR A 53 24.24 -16.49 19.35
CA THR A 53 25.54 -16.00 19.83
C THR A 53 26.40 -15.68 18.62
N TYR A 54 26.95 -14.47 18.56
CA TYR A 54 27.88 -14.08 17.52
C TYR A 54 29.29 -13.95 18.10
N ASP A 55 30.24 -14.66 17.49
CA ASP A 55 31.65 -14.56 17.80
C ASP A 55 32.35 -13.70 16.73
N PRO A 56 32.75 -12.46 17.07
CA PRO A 56 33.39 -11.57 16.11
C PRO A 56 34.82 -12.00 15.75
N SER A 57 35.47 -12.86 16.55
CA SER A 57 36.86 -13.26 16.32
C SER A 57 37.04 -14.17 15.11
N ASN A 58 36.05 -15.03 14.85
CA ASN A 58 36.01 -15.97 13.73
C ASN A 58 34.80 -15.73 12.80
N THR A 59 34.03 -14.66 13.02
CA THR A 59 32.82 -14.29 12.28
C THR A 59 31.75 -15.37 12.26
N THR A 60 31.63 -16.17 13.33
CA THR A 60 30.64 -17.24 13.41
C THR A 60 29.39 -16.81 14.16
N LEU A 61 28.24 -17.20 13.62
CA LEU A 61 26.92 -16.96 14.20
C LEU A 61 26.28 -18.32 14.49
N SER A 62 26.12 -18.64 15.77
CA SER A 62 25.38 -19.81 16.24
C SER A 62 23.95 -19.42 16.52
N VAL A 63 22.98 -20.14 15.95
CA VAL A 63 21.55 -19.86 16.06
C VAL A 63 20.75 -21.08 16.51
N ALA A 64 19.69 -20.83 17.28
CA ALA A 64 18.56 -21.71 17.43
C ALA A 64 17.27 -20.95 17.07
N PHE A 65 16.61 -21.35 15.99
CA PHE A 65 15.34 -20.79 15.54
C PHE A 65 14.20 -21.76 15.83
N ILE A 66 13.17 -21.31 16.53
CA ILE A 66 12.00 -22.11 16.90
C ILE A 66 10.75 -21.52 16.24
N SER A 67 9.92 -22.37 15.64
CA SER A 67 8.57 -22.00 15.24
C SER A 67 7.69 -23.24 15.07
N THR A 68 6.38 -23.01 14.94
CA THR A 68 5.41 -24.07 14.71
C THR A 68 5.02 -24.09 13.23
N PRO A 69 5.14 -25.24 12.52
CA PRO A 69 4.63 -25.36 11.15
C PRO A 69 3.15 -24.97 11.05
N SER A 70 2.71 -24.46 9.89
CA SER A 70 1.30 -24.04 9.74
C SER A 70 0.30 -25.19 9.74
N LYS A 71 0.78 -26.43 9.48
CA LYS A 71 0.01 -27.68 9.60
C LYS A 71 0.89 -28.81 10.12
N PRO A 72 0.30 -29.88 10.69
CA PRO A 72 1.03 -31.11 11.00
C PRO A 72 1.75 -31.66 9.75
N GLY A 73 3.03 -31.97 9.87
CA GLY A 73 3.87 -32.41 8.74
C GLY A 73 4.44 -31.27 7.89
N GLY A 74 4.17 -30.01 8.26
CA GLY A 74 4.73 -28.85 7.61
C GLY A 74 6.21 -28.58 7.93
N TRP A 75 6.67 -27.41 7.49
CA TRP A 75 8.06 -26.99 7.61
C TRP A 75 8.16 -25.61 8.28
N ILE A 76 9.35 -25.33 8.83
CA ILE A 76 9.75 -24.00 9.29
C ILE A 76 11.04 -23.58 8.60
N SER A 77 11.28 -22.28 8.50
CA SER A 77 12.48 -21.75 7.88
C SER A 77 12.96 -20.47 8.54
N TRP A 78 14.29 -20.36 8.64
CA TRP A 78 15.00 -19.12 8.94
C TRP A 78 16.09 -18.92 7.89
N ALA A 79 16.24 -17.69 7.41
CA ALA A 79 17.07 -17.39 6.26
C ALA A 79 17.80 -16.06 6.43
N ILE A 80 18.99 -15.97 5.83
CA ILE A 80 19.76 -14.74 5.69
C ILE A 80 19.64 -14.26 4.25
N ASN A 81 19.33 -12.98 4.05
CA ASN A 81 19.41 -12.35 2.73
C ASN A 81 20.64 -11.43 2.67
N PRO A 82 21.70 -11.81 1.94
CA PRO A 82 22.94 -11.04 1.91
C PRO A 82 22.81 -9.64 1.27
N ASN A 83 21.79 -9.43 0.43
CA ASN A 83 21.72 -8.27 -0.46
C ASN A 83 20.45 -7.41 -0.27
N ALA A 84 19.36 -7.99 0.20
CA ALA A 84 18.05 -7.36 0.31
C ALA A 84 17.35 -7.74 1.63
N THR A 85 16.13 -7.23 1.84
CA THR A 85 15.33 -7.48 3.05
C THR A 85 14.14 -8.42 2.82
N GLY A 86 13.94 -8.89 1.59
CA GLY A 86 12.81 -9.73 1.18
C GLY A 86 13.18 -11.21 1.09
N MET A 87 12.20 -12.04 0.70
CA MET A 87 12.40 -13.48 0.49
C MET A 87 13.28 -13.79 -0.74
N ALA A 88 13.15 -13.02 -1.82
CA ALA A 88 13.99 -13.21 -3.01
C ALA A 88 15.43 -12.79 -2.71
N GLY A 89 16.38 -13.67 -3.04
CA GLY A 89 17.79 -13.57 -2.68
C GLY A 89 18.14 -14.14 -1.30
N SER A 90 17.16 -14.69 -0.57
CA SER A 90 17.41 -15.31 0.74
C SER A 90 18.04 -16.69 0.61
N GLN A 91 18.95 -16.99 1.51
CA GLN A 91 19.60 -18.27 1.68
C GLN A 91 19.11 -18.90 2.98
N ALA A 92 18.32 -19.96 2.84
CA ALA A 92 17.42 -20.45 3.87
C ALA A 92 17.86 -21.79 4.43
N LEU A 93 17.73 -21.91 5.76
CA LEU A 93 17.69 -23.17 6.48
C LEU A 93 16.22 -23.53 6.64
N VAL A 94 15.86 -24.76 6.26
CA VAL A 94 14.48 -25.25 6.32
C VAL A 94 14.47 -26.55 7.08
N ALA A 95 13.64 -26.63 8.12
CA ALA A 95 13.41 -27.84 8.88
C ALA A 95 12.02 -28.41 8.66
N TYR A 96 11.98 -29.73 8.52
CA TYR A 96 10.76 -30.53 8.48
C TYR A 96 11.07 -31.95 8.96
N LYS A 97 10.03 -32.73 9.26
CA LYS A 97 10.17 -34.15 9.60
C LYS A 97 10.37 -34.95 8.33
N ASN A 98 11.42 -35.77 8.29
CA ASN A 98 11.60 -36.74 7.23
C ASN A 98 10.41 -37.71 7.22
N SER A 99 9.77 -37.88 6.06
CA SER A 99 8.55 -38.69 5.93
C SER A 99 8.76 -40.18 6.21
N THR A 100 9.99 -40.67 6.04
CA THR A 100 10.36 -42.08 6.26
C THR A 100 10.77 -42.34 7.70
N THR A 101 11.63 -41.50 8.29
CA THR A 101 12.19 -41.73 9.63
C THR A 101 11.44 -41.02 10.74
N GLY A 102 10.60 -40.03 10.42
CA GLY A 102 9.92 -39.15 11.38
C GLY A 102 10.84 -38.16 12.10
N VAL A 103 12.15 -38.20 11.83
CA VAL A 103 13.17 -37.37 12.47
C VAL A 103 13.21 -36.00 11.78
N ALA A 104 13.33 -34.93 12.57
CA ALA A 104 13.51 -33.58 12.04
C ALA A 104 14.88 -33.43 11.36
N VAL A 105 14.90 -32.90 10.14
CA VAL A 105 16.11 -32.67 9.34
C VAL A 105 16.18 -31.22 8.90
N VAL A 106 17.38 -30.72 8.58
CA VAL A 106 17.61 -29.37 8.03
C VAL A 106 18.16 -29.47 6.63
N HIS A 107 17.51 -28.81 5.68
CA HIS A 107 17.98 -28.63 4.32
C HIS A 107 18.24 -27.15 4.00
N THR A 108 19.11 -26.91 3.04
CA THR A 108 19.48 -25.56 2.59
C THR A 108 18.81 -25.23 1.26
N PHE A 109 18.37 -23.98 1.10
CA PHE A 109 17.71 -23.50 -0.10
C PHE A 109 18.26 -22.13 -0.49
N ASP A 110 18.65 -21.98 -1.76
CA ASP A 110 19.03 -20.69 -2.36
C ASP A 110 17.82 -20.12 -3.12
N ILE A 111 17.10 -19.20 -2.47
CA ILE A 111 15.83 -18.65 -2.95
C ILE A 111 16.11 -17.46 -3.85
N SER A 112 16.67 -17.73 -5.04
CA SER A 112 17.00 -16.68 -6.02
C SER A 112 15.75 -15.99 -6.61
N SER A 113 14.61 -16.69 -6.69
CA SER A 113 13.35 -16.18 -7.24
C SER A 113 12.13 -16.81 -6.54
N TYR A 114 10.92 -16.40 -6.91
CA TYR A 114 9.67 -17.01 -6.42
C TYR A 114 9.29 -18.32 -7.13
N SER A 115 10.13 -18.77 -8.08
CA SER A 115 9.95 -20.00 -8.85
C SER A 115 11.09 -20.98 -8.59
N SER A 116 10.80 -22.28 -8.73
CA SER A 116 11.79 -23.36 -8.65
C SER A 116 12.57 -23.39 -7.33
N ILE A 117 11.84 -23.37 -6.21
CA ILE A 117 12.42 -23.51 -4.87
C ILE A 117 12.82 -24.97 -4.65
N VAL A 118 14.10 -25.25 -4.84
CA VAL A 118 14.71 -26.58 -4.67
C VAL A 118 15.90 -26.51 -3.73
N PRO A 119 16.25 -27.62 -3.04
CA PRO A 119 17.43 -27.66 -2.19
C PRO A 119 18.69 -27.28 -2.97
N LYS A 120 19.52 -26.42 -2.39
CA LYS A 120 20.80 -25.98 -2.96
C LYS A 120 21.74 -25.52 -1.85
N ASP A 121 23.04 -25.60 -2.11
CA ASP A 121 24.05 -25.08 -1.21
C ASP A 121 24.01 -23.56 -1.12
N LEU A 122 24.32 -23.04 0.06
CA LEU A 122 24.34 -21.60 0.34
C LEU A 122 25.68 -21.02 -0.11
N SER A 123 25.72 -19.71 -0.38
CA SER A 123 26.98 -19.03 -0.73
C SER A 123 27.89 -18.81 0.48
N PHE A 124 27.39 -19.06 1.69
CA PHE A 124 28.16 -19.00 2.93
C PHE A 124 28.19 -20.37 3.60
N GLU A 125 29.28 -20.61 4.34
CA GLU A 125 29.49 -21.88 5.04
C GLU A 125 28.50 -22.02 6.21
N VAL A 126 27.91 -23.22 6.33
CA VAL A 126 27.11 -23.63 7.48
C VAL A 126 27.70 -24.94 8.02
N PRO A 127 28.80 -24.86 8.81
CA PRO A 127 29.55 -26.05 9.22
C PRO A 127 28.69 -27.08 9.98
N ASP A 128 27.78 -26.60 10.81
CA ASP A 128 26.88 -27.42 11.60
C ASP A 128 25.44 -27.00 11.37
N LYS A 129 24.56 -27.98 11.12
CA LYS A 129 23.10 -27.79 11.06
C LYS A 129 22.36 -29.04 11.50
N THR A 130 21.42 -28.88 12.45
CA THR A 130 20.55 -29.97 12.92
C THR A 130 19.16 -29.44 13.25
N ALA A 131 18.15 -30.31 13.33
CA ALA A 131 16.83 -29.93 13.81
C ALA A 131 16.34 -30.86 14.91
N GLU A 132 15.42 -30.38 15.74
CA GLU A 132 14.70 -31.19 16.71
C GLU A 132 13.19 -30.99 16.59
N THR A 133 12.43 -32.04 16.92
CA THR A 133 10.98 -31.96 17.14
C THR A 133 10.71 -31.76 18.61
N ARG A 134 9.83 -30.83 18.94
CA ARG A 134 9.45 -30.49 20.30
C ARG A 134 8.11 -31.14 20.67
N SER A 135 7.85 -31.30 21.96
CA SER A 135 6.65 -31.97 22.48
C SER A 135 5.35 -31.26 22.14
N ASP A 136 5.40 -29.94 21.93
CA ASP A 136 4.27 -29.10 21.50
C ASP A 136 4.03 -29.13 19.98
N GLY A 137 4.80 -29.94 19.24
CA GLY A 137 4.72 -30.05 17.78
C GLY A 137 5.50 -28.97 17.02
N SER A 138 6.13 -28.02 17.72
CA SER A 138 7.05 -27.06 17.10
C SER A 138 8.37 -27.73 16.69
N LEU A 139 9.09 -27.06 15.80
CA LEU A 139 10.42 -27.48 15.34
C LEU A 139 11.45 -26.45 15.80
N ALA A 140 12.68 -26.91 16.06
CA ALA A 140 13.82 -26.02 16.21
C ALA A 140 14.91 -26.33 15.17
N ILE A 141 15.45 -25.29 14.55
CA ILE A 141 16.64 -25.32 13.70
C ILE A 141 17.82 -24.87 14.53
N PHE A 142 18.89 -25.66 14.55
CA PHE A 142 20.19 -25.29 15.10
C PHE A 142 21.18 -25.17 13.95
N ALA A 143 21.95 -24.09 13.92
CA ALA A 143 23.02 -23.95 12.94
C ALA A 143 24.17 -23.07 13.43
N THR A 144 25.36 -23.34 12.93
CA THR A 144 26.51 -22.44 12.99
C THR A 144 26.80 -21.94 11.59
N ILE A 145 26.89 -20.63 11.43
CA ILE A 145 27.00 -19.96 10.14
C ILE A 145 28.25 -19.10 10.14
N LYS A 146 29.05 -19.18 9.09
CA LYS A 146 30.14 -18.24 8.85
C LYS A 146 29.56 -17.00 8.17
N VAL A 147 29.47 -15.90 8.90
CA VAL A 147 28.80 -14.68 8.43
C VAL A 147 29.59 -14.10 7.24
N PRO A 148 28.93 -13.81 6.09
CA PRO A 148 29.57 -13.16 4.96
C PRO A 148 30.33 -11.90 5.36
N ALA A 149 31.53 -11.70 4.83
CA ALA A 149 32.43 -10.60 5.22
C ALA A 149 31.77 -9.21 5.13
N ASN A 150 30.95 -8.98 4.10
CA ASN A 150 30.21 -7.73 3.91
C ASN A 150 29.16 -7.47 5.00
N LEU A 151 28.56 -8.52 5.56
CA LEU A 151 27.58 -8.41 6.64
C LEU A 151 28.25 -8.34 8.01
N ALA A 152 29.31 -9.14 8.22
CA ALA A 152 30.14 -9.09 9.42
C ALA A 152 30.72 -7.68 9.64
N ALA A 153 31.22 -7.04 8.58
CA ALA A 153 31.70 -5.65 8.62
C ALA A 153 30.59 -4.64 8.98
N LYS A 154 29.34 -4.88 8.56
CA LYS A 154 28.19 -4.05 8.92
C LYS A 154 27.68 -4.31 10.34
N GLY A 155 28.03 -5.43 10.95
CA GLY A 155 27.51 -5.87 12.25
C GLY A 155 26.01 -6.21 12.25
N THR A 156 25.38 -6.26 11.08
CA THR A 156 23.93 -6.51 10.93
C THR A 156 23.65 -7.46 9.78
N ILE A 157 22.63 -8.30 9.92
CA ILE A 157 22.16 -9.21 8.87
C ILE A 157 20.67 -8.98 8.57
N ASN A 158 20.25 -9.16 7.32
CA ASN A 158 18.84 -9.22 6.99
C ASN A 158 18.35 -10.65 7.17
N GLN A 159 17.33 -10.83 8.00
CA GLN A 159 16.73 -12.13 8.28
C GLN A 159 15.31 -12.19 7.76
N VAL A 160 14.90 -13.38 7.33
CA VAL A 160 13.54 -13.73 6.90
C VAL A 160 13.19 -15.08 7.51
N TRP A 161 11.95 -15.25 7.96
CA TRP A 161 11.48 -16.53 8.48
C TRP A 161 10.10 -16.88 7.94
N GLN A 162 9.80 -18.16 7.85
CA GLN A 162 8.51 -18.65 7.36
C GLN A 162 8.11 -19.98 8.00
N VAL A 163 6.83 -20.26 7.91
CA VAL A 163 6.24 -21.56 8.23
C VAL A 163 5.34 -21.98 7.06
N GLY A 164 5.33 -23.27 6.74
CA GLY A 164 4.54 -23.79 5.62
C GLY A 164 3.85 -25.12 5.92
N PRO A 165 2.89 -25.50 5.06
CA PRO A 165 1.89 -26.53 5.38
C PRO A 165 2.38 -27.97 5.14
N GLY A 166 3.36 -28.18 4.27
CA GLY A 166 3.77 -29.52 3.88
C GLY A 166 5.02 -29.54 3.01
N VAL A 167 5.60 -30.73 2.87
CA VAL A 167 6.72 -31.01 1.97
C VAL A 167 6.30 -32.14 1.05
N GLY A 168 6.29 -31.88 -0.25
CA GLY A 168 5.93 -32.83 -1.28
C GLY A 168 7.07 -33.79 -1.63
N GLU A 169 6.85 -34.61 -2.66
CA GLU A 169 7.86 -35.54 -3.16
C GLU A 169 9.16 -34.83 -3.56
N GLY A 170 10.30 -35.50 -3.33
CA GLY A 170 11.62 -34.94 -3.64
C GLY A 170 12.06 -33.76 -2.75
N GLY A 171 11.37 -33.50 -1.63
CA GLY A 171 11.71 -32.40 -0.72
C GLY A 171 11.23 -31.02 -1.19
N MET A 172 10.26 -30.98 -2.12
CA MET A 172 9.69 -29.74 -2.62
C MET A 172 8.79 -29.11 -1.55
N LEU A 173 9.10 -27.88 -1.14
CA LEU A 173 8.33 -27.19 -0.12
C LEU A 173 6.98 -26.74 -0.68
N GLU A 174 5.89 -27.08 0.00
CA GLU A 174 4.62 -26.43 -0.28
C GLU A 174 4.70 -24.96 0.11
N ARG A 175 4.05 -24.13 -0.70
CA ARG A 175 4.08 -22.68 -0.55
C ARG A 175 3.49 -22.26 0.81
N HIS A 176 4.21 -21.40 1.53
CA HIS A 176 3.70 -20.77 2.74
C HIS A 176 2.55 -19.79 2.43
N ASP A 177 1.76 -19.44 3.44
CA ASP A 177 0.67 -18.47 3.30
C ASP A 177 1.16 -17.05 3.01
N PHE A 178 0.26 -16.20 2.50
CA PHE A 178 0.51 -14.78 2.25
C PHE A 178 -0.25 -13.88 3.24
N ALA A 179 -0.52 -14.37 4.45
CA ALA A 179 -1.14 -13.56 5.48
C ALA A 179 -0.20 -12.41 5.93
N ALA A 180 -0.76 -11.43 6.63
CA ALA A 180 0.01 -10.27 7.11
C ALA A 180 1.24 -10.70 7.95
N ALA A 181 1.08 -11.72 8.80
CA ALA A 181 2.18 -12.30 9.56
C ALA A 181 3.30 -12.80 8.63
N ASN A 182 3.00 -13.63 7.62
CA ASN A 182 4.00 -14.13 6.67
C ASN A 182 4.69 -12.99 5.90
N LEU A 183 3.93 -12.00 5.43
CA LEU A 183 4.50 -10.87 4.68
C LEU A 183 5.39 -9.96 5.55
N HIS A 184 5.21 -10.01 6.87
CA HIS A 184 5.96 -9.23 7.85
C HIS A 184 7.08 -10.03 8.53
N SER A 185 7.22 -11.33 8.24
CA SER A 185 8.25 -12.21 8.81
C SER A 185 9.65 -11.96 8.23
N LYS A 186 10.15 -10.75 8.45
CA LYS A 186 11.46 -10.26 8.04
C LYS A 186 11.94 -9.16 8.98
N GLY A 187 13.25 -8.99 9.10
CA GLY A 187 13.83 -7.95 9.95
C GLY A 187 15.33 -7.82 9.77
N THR A 188 15.94 -6.89 10.50
CA THR A 188 17.40 -6.74 10.57
C THR A 188 17.86 -7.15 11.96
N LEU A 189 18.78 -8.11 12.02
CA LEU A 189 19.38 -8.58 13.26
C LEU A 189 20.70 -7.84 13.50
N ASP A 190 20.83 -7.15 14.63
CA ASP A 190 22.11 -6.66 15.15
C ASP A 190 22.86 -7.82 15.81
N LEU A 191 24.04 -8.14 15.29
CA LEU A 191 24.84 -9.27 15.76
C LEU A 191 25.47 -9.03 17.14
N LYS A 192 25.65 -7.77 17.56
CA LYS A 192 26.34 -7.41 18.82
C LYS A 192 25.37 -7.16 19.95
N ASN A 193 24.32 -6.38 19.70
CA ASN A 193 23.45 -5.88 20.76
C ASN A 193 22.25 -6.77 21.03
N GLY A 194 22.10 -7.89 20.32
CA GLY A 194 20.91 -8.73 20.48
C GLY A 194 19.64 -8.10 19.90
N GLN A 195 19.69 -6.83 19.49
CA GLN A 195 18.51 -6.07 19.09
C GLN A 195 18.09 -6.47 17.68
N SER A 196 16.88 -7.03 17.58
CA SER A 196 16.15 -7.02 16.34
C SER A 196 15.59 -5.62 16.18
N SER A 197 16.23 -4.82 15.33
CA SER A 197 15.46 -3.72 14.75
C SER A 197 14.47 -4.42 13.82
N THR A 198 13.19 -4.29 14.11
CA THR A 198 12.20 -4.21 13.04
C THR A 198 12.56 -2.94 12.28
N ASN A 199 13.65 -3.01 11.49
CA ASN A 199 13.93 -2.03 10.50
C ASN A 199 12.66 -1.99 9.68
N SER A 200 11.97 -0.88 9.89
CA SER A 200 10.70 -0.45 9.36
C SER A 200 10.74 -0.36 7.83
N GLY A 201 11.35 -1.31 7.12
CA GLY A 201 11.09 -1.58 5.72
C GLY A 201 9.65 -2.04 5.52
N GLY A 202 9.06 -2.70 6.52
CA GLY A 202 7.61 -2.96 6.60
C GLY A 202 6.82 -1.66 6.78
N ASP A 203 7.15 -0.85 7.78
CA ASP A 203 6.44 0.39 8.08
C ASP A 203 6.66 1.49 7.01
N THR A 204 7.85 1.65 6.44
CA THR A 204 8.09 2.59 5.32
C THR A 204 7.39 2.15 4.03
N THR A 205 7.40 0.86 3.68
CA THR A 205 6.71 0.38 2.47
C THR A 205 5.19 0.45 2.65
N VAL A 206 4.66 0.07 3.81
CA VAL A 206 3.23 0.20 4.13
C VAL A 206 2.84 1.68 4.18
N LYS A 207 3.64 2.55 4.80
CA LYS A 207 3.44 4.01 4.77
C LYS A 207 3.44 4.53 3.33
N LYS A 208 4.40 4.15 2.49
CA LYS A 208 4.44 4.53 1.06
C LYS A 208 3.19 4.05 0.32
N LYS A 209 2.75 2.81 0.55
CA LYS A 209 1.51 2.24 -0.04
C LYS A 209 0.26 3.00 0.43
N ASN A 210 0.19 3.34 1.71
CA ASN A 210 -0.90 4.12 2.29
C ASN A 210 -0.92 5.55 1.75
N ILE A 211 0.24 6.21 1.68
CA ILE A 211 0.40 7.55 1.08
C ILE A 211 -0.05 7.52 -0.38
N HIS A 212 0.42 6.55 -1.16
CA HIS A 212 -0.02 6.35 -2.54
C HIS A 212 -1.55 6.18 -2.62
N GLY A 213 -2.13 5.33 -1.78
CA GLY A 213 -3.59 5.12 -1.72
C GLY A 213 -4.36 6.39 -1.39
N ILE A 214 -3.93 7.17 -0.40
CA ILE A 214 -4.57 8.43 0.02
C ILE A 214 -4.48 9.47 -1.09
N LEU A 215 -3.27 9.73 -1.62
CA LEU A 215 -3.06 10.72 -2.69
C LEU A 215 -3.96 10.43 -3.89
N ASN A 216 -4.01 9.17 -4.33
CA ASN A 216 -4.80 8.79 -5.50
C ASN A 216 -6.31 8.77 -5.22
N THR A 217 -6.75 8.44 -4.01
CA THR A 217 -8.17 8.52 -3.63
C THR A 217 -8.65 9.97 -3.60
N VAL A 218 -7.86 10.88 -3.01
CA VAL A 218 -8.20 12.31 -2.95
C VAL A 218 -8.18 12.95 -4.34
N SER A 219 -7.16 12.66 -5.14
CA SER A 219 -7.03 13.20 -6.50
C SER A 219 -8.08 12.61 -7.46
N TRP A 220 -7.91 11.35 -7.86
CA TRP A 220 -8.69 10.68 -8.90
C TRP A 220 -10.09 10.31 -8.44
N GLY A 221 -10.24 10.00 -7.16
CA GLY A 221 -11.50 9.52 -6.60
C GLY A 221 -12.45 10.60 -6.13
N ILE A 222 -11.97 11.82 -5.84
CA ILE A 222 -12.78 12.89 -5.21
C ILE A 222 -12.65 14.23 -5.96
N LEU A 223 -11.45 14.79 -6.07
CA LEU A 223 -11.27 16.15 -6.63
C LEU A 223 -11.60 16.23 -8.13
N PHE A 224 -11.17 15.25 -8.93
CA PHE A 224 -11.51 15.18 -10.35
C PHE A 224 -13.05 15.12 -10.58
N PRO A 225 -13.79 14.17 -9.95
CA PRO A 225 -15.25 14.15 -9.99
C PRO A 225 -15.92 15.43 -9.47
N LEU A 226 -15.45 15.98 -8.36
CA LEU A 226 -15.99 17.22 -7.78
C LEU A 226 -15.85 18.39 -8.75
N GLY A 227 -14.67 18.58 -9.35
CA GLY A 227 -14.44 19.61 -10.35
C GLY A 227 -15.35 19.45 -11.58
N ALA A 228 -15.61 18.21 -12.02
CA ALA A 228 -16.54 17.94 -13.11
C ALA A 228 -18.00 18.28 -12.74
N MET A 229 -18.43 17.93 -11.52
CA MET A 229 -19.75 18.30 -11.00
C MET A 229 -19.94 19.82 -10.97
N ILE A 230 -18.94 20.58 -10.51
CA ILE A 230 -18.98 22.05 -10.48
C ILE A 230 -19.20 22.61 -11.90
N ALA A 231 -18.42 22.16 -12.87
CA ALA A 231 -18.56 22.64 -14.26
C ALA A 231 -19.88 22.24 -14.91
N ARG A 232 -20.46 21.09 -14.55
CA ARG A 232 -21.73 20.60 -15.10
C ARG A 232 -22.93 21.35 -14.50
N TYR A 233 -22.96 21.51 -13.19
CA TYR A 233 -24.16 21.97 -12.48
C TYR A 233 -24.12 23.46 -12.13
N ILE A 234 -22.99 23.96 -11.63
CA ILE A 234 -22.90 25.34 -11.15
C ILE A 234 -22.87 26.34 -12.32
N ARG A 235 -22.34 25.92 -13.48
CA ARG A 235 -22.34 26.71 -14.72
C ARG A 235 -23.73 27.19 -15.16
N SER A 236 -24.79 26.49 -14.78
CA SER A 236 -26.17 26.81 -15.18
C SER A 236 -26.72 28.07 -14.51
N PHE A 237 -26.10 28.52 -13.41
CA PHE A 237 -26.49 29.70 -12.66
C PHE A 237 -25.71 30.93 -13.14
N GLU A 238 -26.40 31.94 -13.66
CA GLU A 238 -25.76 33.18 -14.16
C GLU A 238 -25.02 33.93 -13.06
N SER A 239 -25.50 33.89 -11.81
CA SER A 239 -24.84 34.48 -10.65
C SER A 239 -23.49 33.86 -10.31
N ALA A 240 -23.20 32.67 -10.84
CA ALA A 240 -21.95 31.95 -10.60
C ALA A 240 -20.94 32.14 -11.75
N ASP A 241 -21.24 32.95 -12.78
CA ASP A 241 -20.27 33.29 -13.82
C ASP A 241 -19.43 34.52 -13.38
N PRO A 242 -18.08 34.47 -13.43
CA PRO A 242 -17.21 33.41 -13.93
C PRO A 242 -16.71 32.42 -12.84
N ALA A 243 -17.20 32.52 -11.60
CA ALA A 243 -16.72 31.74 -10.45
C ALA A 243 -16.70 30.22 -10.67
N TRP A 244 -17.70 29.63 -11.32
CA TRP A 244 -17.76 28.19 -11.61
C TRP A 244 -16.55 27.72 -12.44
N PHE A 245 -16.07 28.57 -13.36
CA PHE A 245 -14.96 28.23 -14.25
C PHE A 245 -13.65 28.19 -13.47
N TYR A 246 -13.39 29.19 -12.64
CA TYR A 246 -12.20 29.22 -11.79
C TYR A 246 -12.20 28.10 -10.76
N LEU A 247 -13.35 27.81 -10.15
CA LEU A 247 -13.47 26.72 -9.18
C LEU A 247 -13.23 25.35 -9.84
N HIS A 248 -13.78 25.13 -11.05
CA HIS A 248 -13.48 23.94 -11.84
C HIS A 248 -11.97 23.83 -12.11
N VAL A 249 -11.35 24.87 -12.67
CA VAL A 249 -9.91 24.86 -13.00
C VAL A 249 -9.05 24.62 -11.76
N PHE A 250 -9.38 25.25 -10.64
CA PHE A 250 -8.67 25.06 -9.37
C PHE A 250 -8.74 23.60 -8.89
N CYS A 251 -9.93 22.99 -8.90
CA CYS A 251 -10.09 21.57 -8.58
C CYS A 251 -9.27 20.68 -9.52
N GLN A 252 -9.31 20.92 -10.84
CA GLN A 252 -8.61 20.09 -11.83
C GLN A 252 -7.08 20.19 -11.70
N ILE A 253 -6.53 21.41 -11.54
CA ILE A 253 -5.08 21.61 -11.38
C ILE A 253 -4.60 20.99 -10.05
N SER A 254 -5.34 21.20 -8.96
CA SER A 254 -5.00 20.61 -7.65
C SER A 254 -5.06 19.09 -7.69
N ALA A 255 -6.11 18.52 -8.29
CA ALA A 255 -6.25 17.08 -8.48
C ALA A 255 -5.09 16.52 -9.29
N TYR A 256 -4.73 17.17 -10.41
CA TYR A 256 -3.62 16.72 -11.25
C TYR A 256 -2.28 16.78 -10.52
N ALA A 257 -1.98 17.86 -9.80
CA ALA A 257 -0.73 17.97 -9.02
C ALA A 257 -0.60 16.86 -7.97
N ILE A 258 -1.65 16.60 -7.19
CA ILE A 258 -1.70 15.50 -6.22
C ILE A 258 -1.60 14.15 -6.94
N GLY A 259 -2.25 14.02 -8.09
CA GLY A 259 -2.25 12.82 -8.93
C GLY A 259 -0.88 12.48 -9.49
N VAL A 260 -0.07 13.49 -9.86
CA VAL A 260 1.34 13.32 -10.29
C VAL A 260 2.17 12.73 -9.15
N ALA A 261 2.05 13.27 -7.93
CA ALA A 261 2.73 12.73 -6.76
C ALA A 261 2.26 11.30 -6.43
N GLY A 262 0.94 11.06 -6.52
CA GLY A 262 0.35 9.73 -6.38
C GLY A 262 0.86 8.73 -7.42
N TRP A 263 1.04 9.15 -8.68
CA TRP A 263 1.58 8.32 -9.74
C TRP A 263 3.08 8.02 -9.54
N GLY A 264 3.87 9.04 -9.19
CA GLY A 264 5.30 8.90 -8.92
C GLY A 264 5.60 7.95 -7.74
N THR A 265 4.83 8.05 -6.65
CA THR A 265 4.92 7.07 -5.54
C THR A 265 4.57 5.65 -5.97
N GLY A 266 3.61 5.49 -6.90
CA GLY A 266 3.25 4.20 -7.49
C GLY A 266 4.37 3.59 -8.32
N LEU A 267 5.07 4.39 -9.13
CA LEU A 267 6.25 3.94 -9.87
C LEU A 267 7.38 3.50 -8.93
N LYS A 268 7.64 4.28 -7.88
CA LYS A 268 8.66 3.95 -6.88
C LYS A 268 8.33 2.62 -6.19
N LEU A 269 7.09 2.43 -5.74
CA LEU A 269 6.62 1.18 -5.14
C LEU A 269 6.79 -0.01 -6.10
N GLY A 270 6.54 0.18 -7.40
CA GLY A 270 6.78 -0.83 -8.42
C GLY A 270 8.25 -1.21 -8.55
N SER A 271 9.16 -0.22 -8.54
CA SER A 271 10.61 -0.47 -8.59
C SER A 271 11.15 -1.17 -7.34
N GLU A 272 10.56 -0.91 -6.17
CA GLU A 272 10.95 -1.50 -4.89
C GLU A 272 10.33 -2.89 -4.65
N SER A 273 9.43 -3.36 -5.54
CA SER A 273 8.68 -4.63 -5.41
C SER A 273 8.94 -5.57 -6.58
N SER A 274 10.21 -5.87 -6.88
CA SER A 274 10.61 -6.77 -7.98
C SER A 274 9.94 -8.16 -7.82
N GLY A 275 9.21 -8.60 -8.85
CA GLY A 275 8.52 -9.90 -8.88
C GLY A 275 7.03 -9.87 -8.52
N ILE A 276 6.49 -8.76 -8.01
CA ILE A 276 5.04 -8.59 -7.76
C ILE A 276 4.52 -7.46 -8.64
N THR A 277 3.77 -7.80 -9.70
CA THR A 277 3.20 -6.81 -10.63
C THR A 277 1.68 -6.83 -10.64
N TYR A 278 1.06 -5.72 -10.26
CA TYR A 278 -0.38 -5.51 -10.44
C TYR A 278 -0.66 -4.86 -11.80
N SER A 279 -0.49 -5.64 -12.86
CA SER A 279 -0.55 -5.19 -14.26
C SER A 279 -1.80 -4.35 -14.56
N GLY A 280 -2.98 -4.83 -14.17
CA GLY A 280 -4.24 -4.13 -14.42
C GLY A 280 -4.37 -2.76 -13.74
N HIS A 281 -3.92 -2.60 -12.50
CA HIS A 281 -3.93 -1.31 -11.80
C HIS A 281 -2.88 -0.35 -12.38
N ARG A 282 -1.71 -0.89 -12.72
CA ARG A 282 -0.61 -0.13 -13.32
C ARG A 282 -0.98 0.41 -14.70
N TYR A 283 -1.53 -0.40 -15.60
CA TYR A 283 -1.90 0.04 -16.94
C TYR A 283 -3.00 1.10 -16.92
N ILE A 284 -4.03 0.91 -16.08
CA ILE A 284 -5.08 1.92 -15.91
C ILE A 284 -4.49 3.21 -15.32
N GLY A 285 -3.60 3.10 -14.32
CA GLY A 285 -2.94 4.26 -13.71
C GLY A 285 -2.07 5.06 -14.70
N ILE A 286 -1.32 4.37 -15.59
CA ILE A 286 -0.55 5.03 -16.65
C ILE A 286 -1.49 5.70 -17.66
N ALA A 287 -2.54 5.00 -18.11
CA ALA A 287 -3.53 5.58 -19.03
C ALA A 287 -4.20 6.82 -18.43
N LEU A 288 -4.58 6.78 -17.15
CA LEU A 288 -5.13 7.92 -16.42
C LEU A 288 -4.19 9.12 -16.43
N PHE A 289 -2.91 8.89 -16.08
CA PHE A 289 -1.91 9.95 -16.05
C PHE A 289 -1.73 10.60 -17.44
N VAL A 290 -1.63 9.79 -18.49
CA VAL A 290 -1.52 10.27 -19.88
C VAL A 290 -2.76 11.08 -20.28
N LEU A 291 -3.96 10.52 -20.11
CA LEU A 291 -5.21 11.20 -20.46
C LEU A 291 -5.38 12.52 -19.70
N ALA A 292 -5.07 12.54 -18.40
CA ALA A 292 -5.15 13.76 -17.59
C ALA A 292 -4.11 14.81 -17.98
N THR A 293 -2.89 14.38 -18.33
CA THR A 293 -1.85 15.29 -18.85
C THR A 293 -2.34 15.97 -20.11
N VAL A 294 -2.90 15.20 -21.05
CA VAL A 294 -3.51 15.76 -22.27
C VAL A 294 -4.64 16.72 -21.86
N GLN A 295 -5.56 16.30 -20.99
CA GLN A 295 -6.71 17.09 -20.51
C GLN A 295 -6.31 18.46 -19.93
N ILE A 296 -5.17 18.58 -19.23
CA ILE A 296 -4.66 19.87 -18.71
C ILE A 296 -4.33 20.84 -19.84
N PHE A 297 -3.82 20.37 -20.99
CA PHE A 297 -3.61 21.22 -22.16
C PHE A 297 -4.91 21.78 -22.74
N ALA A 298 -6.08 21.24 -22.36
CA ALA A 298 -7.37 21.84 -22.75
C ALA A 298 -7.48 23.31 -22.29
N LEU A 299 -6.88 23.69 -21.16
CA LEU A 299 -6.88 25.08 -20.71
C LEU A 299 -6.14 26.01 -21.68
N PHE A 300 -4.94 25.61 -22.10
CA PHE A 300 -4.07 26.40 -22.99
C PHE A 300 -4.57 26.41 -24.43
N LEU A 301 -5.16 25.31 -24.88
CA LEU A 301 -5.67 25.15 -26.25
C LEU A 301 -7.12 25.62 -26.40
N ARG A 302 -7.69 26.30 -25.38
CA ARG A 302 -9.09 26.69 -25.32
C ARG A 302 -9.42 27.75 -26.39
N PRO A 303 -10.18 27.44 -27.46
CA PRO A 303 -10.51 28.42 -28.49
C PRO A 303 -11.57 29.41 -28.00
N LYS A 304 -11.63 30.59 -28.65
CA LYS A 304 -12.72 31.58 -28.47
C LYS A 304 -14.09 30.94 -28.78
N LYS A 305 -15.15 31.45 -28.15
CA LYS A 305 -16.50 30.83 -28.16
C LYS A 305 -17.11 30.71 -29.56
N ASP A 306 -16.73 31.61 -30.46
CA ASP A 306 -17.18 31.77 -31.85
C ASP A 306 -16.34 30.99 -32.87
N HIS A 307 -15.21 30.38 -32.46
CA HIS A 307 -14.31 29.70 -33.37
C HIS A 307 -14.77 28.26 -33.68
N LYS A 308 -14.66 27.80 -34.94
CA LYS A 308 -15.07 26.42 -35.35
C LYS A 308 -14.37 25.32 -34.56
N LEU A 309 -13.09 25.50 -34.21
CA LEU A 309 -12.32 24.56 -33.38
C LEU A 309 -12.89 24.37 -31.96
N ARG A 310 -13.73 25.30 -31.47
CA ARG A 310 -14.39 25.19 -30.17
C ARG A 310 -15.22 23.92 -30.06
N PHE A 311 -15.84 23.49 -31.17
CA PHE A 311 -16.63 22.26 -31.22
C PHE A 311 -15.77 21.02 -30.97
N TYR A 312 -14.68 20.85 -31.73
CA TYR A 312 -13.74 19.74 -31.55
C TYR A 312 -13.09 19.75 -30.16
N TRP A 313 -12.72 20.93 -29.67
CA TRP A 313 -12.19 21.10 -28.32
C TRP A 313 -13.20 20.61 -27.26
N ASN A 314 -14.49 20.89 -27.41
CA ASN A 314 -15.51 20.40 -26.47
C ASN A 314 -15.64 18.86 -26.52
N ILE A 315 -15.60 18.24 -27.71
CA ILE A 315 -15.64 16.76 -27.84
C ILE A 315 -14.45 16.13 -27.13
N TYR A 316 -13.26 16.64 -27.42
CA TYR A 316 -12.02 16.21 -26.79
C TYR A 316 -12.09 16.37 -25.27
N HIS A 317 -12.42 17.56 -24.78
CA HIS A 317 -12.43 17.88 -23.36
C HIS A 317 -13.47 17.06 -22.58
N HIS A 318 -14.66 16.85 -23.15
CA HIS A 318 -15.68 16.03 -22.48
C HIS A 318 -15.35 14.54 -22.55
N SER A 319 -14.91 14.01 -23.70
CA SER A 319 -14.64 12.57 -23.83
C SER A 319 -13.50 12.12 -22.92
N PHE A 320 -12.39 12.87 -22.90
CA PHE A 320 -11.25 12.59 -22.03
C PHE A 320 -11.63 12.82 -20.56
N GLY A 321 -12.39 13.88 -20.27
CA GLY A 321 -12.92 14.15 -18.93
C GLY A 321 -13.70 12.98 -18.36
N TYR A 322 -14.70 12.46 -19.07
CA TYR A 322 -15.49 11.31 -18.61
C TYR A 322 -14.67 10.03 -18.52
N ALA A 323 -13.75 9.79 -19.45
CA ALA A 323 -12.85 8.64 -19.38
C ALA A 323 -12.00 8.68 -18.10
N ILE A 324 -11.44 9.84 -17.74
CA ILE A 324 -10.65 10.02 -16.50
C ILE A 324 -11.50 9.72 -15.26
N LEU A 325 -12.76 10.18 -15.21
CA LEU A 325 -13.65 9.92 -14.07
C LEU A 325 -13.90 8.42 -13.87
N VAL A 326 -14.30 7.72 -14.94
CA VAL A 326 -14.62 6.29 -14.89
C VAL A 326 -13.37 5.47 -14.55
N LEU A 327 -12.28 5.70 -15.26
CA LEU A 327 -11.02 4.99 -15.02
C LEU A 327 -10.48 5.30 -13.62
N GLY A 328 -10.63 6.52 -13.12
CA GLY A 328 -10.18 6.96 -11.80
C GLY A 328 -10.86 6.15 -10.70
N ILE A 329 -12.19 6.10 -10.71
CA ILE A 329 -12.98 5.34 -9.74
C ILE A 329 -12.62 3.85 -9.79
N ILE A 330 -12.57 3.24 -10.98
CA ILE A 330 -12.19 1.84 -11.15
C ILE A 330 -10.79 1.58 -10.57
N ASN A 331 -9.85 2.47 -10.86
CA ASN A 331 -8.47 2.28 -10.44
C ASN A 331 -8.29 2.43 -8.92
N VAL A 332 -9.07 3.31 -8.28
CA VAL A 332 -9.12 3.45 -6.82
C VAL A 332 -9.66 2.15 -6.18
N PHE A 333 -10.74 1.57 -6.70
CA PHE A 333 -11.24 0.28 -6.20
C PHE A 333 -10.25 -0.87 -6.40
N LYS A 334 -9.53 -0.90 -7.53
CA LYS A 334 -8.42 -1.85 -7.72
C LYS A 334 -7.32 -1.62 -6.68
N GLY A 335 -6.97 -0.37 -6.40
CA GLY A 335 -6.03 0.01 -5.34
C GLY A 335 -6.47 -0.51 -3.97
N PHE A 336 -7.75 -0.35 -3.60
CA PHE A 336 -8.30 -0.92 -2.36
C PHE A 336 -8.19 -2.44 -2.30
N ASN A 337 -8.44 -3.14 -3.40
CA ASN A 337 -8.33 -4.61 -3.46
C ASN A 337 -6.88 -5.10 -3.36
N ILE A 338 -5.91 -4.27 -3.79
CA ILE A 338 -4.47 -4.54 -3.64
C ILE A 338 -4.00 -4.26 -2.22
N LEU A 339 -4.35 -3.09 -1.68
CA LEU A 339 -3.92 -2.63 -0.36
C LEU A 339 -4.59 -3.41 0.78
N LYS A 340 -5.81 -3.89 0.56
CA LYS A 340 -6.67 -4.55 1.57
C LYS A 340 -6.66 -3.83 2.92
N PRO A 341 -6.96 -2.51 2.97
CA PRO A 341 -7.00 -1.80 4.23
C PRO A 341 -8.21 -2.27 5.07
N GLU A 342 -8.27 -1.85 6.34
CA GLU A 342 -9.44 -2.09 7.17
C GLU A 342 -10.74 -1.68 6.45
N HIS A 343 -11.79 -2.50 6.61
CA HIS A 343 -13.07 -2.34 5.90
C HIS A 343 -13.65 -0.91 5.97
N LYS A 344 -13.43 -0.19 7.07
CA LYS A 344 -13.87 1.20 7.27
C LYS A 344 -13.42 2.15 6.16
N TRP A 345 -12.21 1.98 5.61
CA TRP A 345 -11.68 2.88 4.58
C TRP A 345 -12.36 2.72 3.23
N LYS A 346 -12.57 1.47 2.79
CA LYS A 346 -13.30 1.17 1.56
C LYS A 346 -14.77 1.58 1.70
N SER A 347 -15.38 1.35 2.85
CA SER A 347 -16.75 1.78 3.14
C SER A 347 -16.89 3.30 3.14
N ALA A 348 -15.96 4.04 3.77
CA ALA A 348 -15.96 5.50 3.76
C ALA A 348 -15.90 6.07 2.34
N TYR A 349 -15.01 5.54 1.49
CA TYR A 349 -14.92 5.96 0.10
C TYR A 349 -16.21 5.66 -0.69
N MET A 350 -16.83 4.51 -0.46
CA MET A 350 -18.11 4.15 -1.07
C MET A 350 -19.22 5.13 -0.68
N ILE A 351 -19.29 5.53 0.59
CA ILE A 351 -20.23 6.54 1.08
C ILE A 351 -20.02 7.87 0.35
N VAL A 352 -18.76 8.30 0.16
CA VAL A 352 -18.43 9.54 -0.58
C VAL A 352 -18.93 9.46 -2.02
N ILE A 353 -18.67 8.37 -2.75
CA ILE A 353 -19.17 8.21 -4.14
C ILE A 353 -20.70 8.24 -4.18
N ILE A 354 -21.37 7.51 -3.29
CA ILE A 354 -22.83 7.45 -3.25
C ILE A 354 -23.41 8.84 -2.97
N ALA A 355 -22.82 9.58 -2.03
CA ALA A 355 -23.23 10.95 -1.73
C ALA A 355 -23.03 11.87 -2.95
N MET A 356 -21.88 11.81 -3.62
CA MET A 356 -21.62 12.60 -4.83
C MET A 356 -22.59 12.25 -5.96
N GLY A 357 -22.92 10.96 -6.13
CA GLY A 357 -23.92 10.49 -7.08
C GLY A 357 -25.32 11.03 -6.77
N GLY A 358 -25.74 10.93 -5.51
CA GLY A 358 -27.03 11.47 -5.05
C GLY A 358 -27.14 12.98 -5.23
N ILE A 359 -26.10 13.73 -4.88
CA ILE A 359 -26.02 15.18 -5.11
C ILE A 359 -26.08 15.49 -6.61
N SER A 360 -25.37 14.72 -7.45
CA SER A 360 -25.40 14.90 -8.91
C SER A 360 -26.80 14.69 -9.48
N LEU A 361 -27.53 13.65 -9.04
CA LEU A 361 -28.90 13.40 -9.48
C LEU A 361 -29.85 14.54 -9.08
N LEU A 362 -29.73 15.02 -7.84
CA LEU A 362 -30.51 16.16 -7.36
C LEU A 362 -30.21 17.43 -8.16
N LEU A 363 -28.93 17.75 -8.37
CA LEU A 363 -28.51 18.92 -9.13
C LEU A 363 -28.91 18.82 -10.60
N GLU A 364 -28.89 17.62 -11.19
CA GLU A 364 -29.39 17.37 -12.55
C GLU A 364 -30.89 17.73 -12.62
N ALA A 365 -31.72 17.23 -11.71
CA ALA A 365 -33.16 17.55 -11.67
C ALA A 365 -33.40 19.07 -11.52
N ILE A 366 -32.68 19.74 -10.59
CA ILE A 366 -32.79 21.19 -10.39
C ILE A 366 -32.38 21.95 -11.66
N THR A 367 -31.28 21.55 -12.28
CA THR A 367 -30.76 22.20 -13.50
C THR A 367 -31.77 22.10 -14.64
N TRP A 368 -32.39 20.92 -14.83
CA TRP A 368 -33.45 20.75 -15.83
C TRP A 368 -34.66 21.65 -15.55
N ILE A 369 -35.11 21.77 -14.30
CA ILE A 369 -36.21 22.67 -13.93
C ILE A 369 -35.85 24.13 -14.27
N VAL A 370 -34.64 24.58 -13.94
CA VAL A 370 -34.17 25.94 -14.23
C VAL A 370 -34.12 26.19 -15.75
N VAL A 371 -33.59 25.24 -16.52
CA VAL A 371 -33.49 25.34 -17.99
C VAL A 371 -34.89 25.39 -18.62
N LEU A 372 -35.82 24.54 -18.19
CA LEU A 372 -37.20 24.53 -18.68
C LEU A 372 -37.93 25.83 -18.34
N LYS A 373 -37.81 26.34 -17.11
CA LYS A 373 -38.39 27.64 -16.70
C LYS A 373 -37.82 28.80 -17.51
N ARG A 374 -36.51 28.81 -17.81
CA ARG A 374 -35.87 29.83 -18.65
C ARG A 374 -36.37 29.77 -20.10
N LYS A 375 -36.55 28.56 -20.66
CA LYS A 375 -37.10 28.37 -22.01
C LYS A 375 -38.55 28.86 -22.09
N SER A 376 -39.37 28.54 -21.09
CA SER A 376 -40.76 29.04 -20.99
C SER A 376 -40.81 30.57 -20.89
N ARG A 377 -40.02 31.21 -20.01
CA ARG A 377 -39.95 32.68 -19.88
C ARG A 377 -39.45 33.40 -21.14
N LYS A 378 -38.56 32.78 -21.93
CA LYS A 378 -38.14 33.34 -23.22
C LYS A 378 -39.23 33.23 -24.29
N SER A 379 -40.04 32.18 -24.24
CA SER A 379 -41.16 31.98 -25.17
C SER A 379 -42.35 32.92 -24.91
N THR A 380 -42.49 33.45 -23.69
CA THR A 380 -43.56 34.39 -23.31
C THR A 380 -43.18 35.87 -23.43
N LYS A 381 -41.96 36.22 -23.86
CA LYS A 381 -41.65 37.59 -24.25
C LYS A 381 -42.27 37.87 -25.63
N PRO A 382 -43.11 38.91 -25.80
CA PRO A 382 -43.60 39.28 -27.12
C PRO A 382 -42.42 39.60 -28.05
N TYR A 383 -42.56 39.18 -29.31
CA TYR A 383 -41.64 39.51 -30.38
C TYR A 383 -41.85 41.00 -30.70
N ASP A 384 -41.02 41.90 -30.16
CA ASP A 384 -41.02 43.29 -30.61
C ASP A 384 -40.39 43.35 -32.00
N GLY A 385 -41.22 43.05 -33.00
CA GLY A 385 -40.93 43.16 -34.42
C GLY A 385 -41.76 44.29 -35.03
N TYR A 386 -41.12 45.45 -35.20
CA TYR A 386 -41.20 46.36 -36.36
C TYR A 386 -42.51 47.09 -36.67
N ASN A 387 -42.45 48.44 -36.74
CA ASN A 387 -43.18 49.22 -37.73
C ASN A 387 -42.40 50.48 -38.18
N ASN A 388 -42.48 50.72 -39.49
CA ASN A 388 -41.69 51.60 -40.35
C ASN A 388 -42.10 53.09 -40.34
N ALA A 389 -41.11 53.95 -40.62
CA ALA A 389 -41.10 55.16 -41.47
C ALA A 389 -42.24 56.21 -41.41
N GLN A 390 -41.89 57.49 -41.13
CA GLN A 390 -42.03 58.59 -42.11
C GLN A 390 -41.29 59.89 -41.71
N SER A 391 -40.51 60.43 -42.67
CA SER A 391 -40.16 61.83 -42.96
C SER A 391 -39.67 62.79 -41.86
N ASN A 392 -38.40 63.20 -41.95
CA ASN A 392 -38.10 64.56 -42.44
C ASN A 392 -36.66 64.71 -42.97
N GLN A 393 -36.55 65.43 -44.09
CA GLN A 393 -35.33 65.73 -44.83
C GLN A 393 -34.48 66.82 -44.15
N GLN A 394 -33.16 66.57 -44.14
CA GLN A 394 -32.01 67.47 -44.44
C GLN A 394 -31.68 68.69 -43.53
N PRO A 395 -30.45 69.27 -43.62
CA PRO A 395 -29.18 68.76 -44.20
C PRO A 395 -27.91 68.99 -43.32
N LEU A 396 -26.79 68.46 -43.84
CA LEU A 396 -25.37 68.72 -43.52
C LEU A 396 -25.00 70.14 -43.02
N ALA A 397 -24.08 70.19 -42.05
CA ALA A 397 -22.94 71.12 -42.08
C ALA A 397 -21.83 70.68 -41.11
N MET A 398 -20.62 70.56 -41.68
CA MET A 398 -19.24 70.75 -41.17
C MET A 398 -18.82 70.19 -39.80
#